data_AF-A0A3D2M9S7-F1
#
_entry.id   AF-A0A3D2M9S7-F1
#
_cell.length_a   1.000
_cell.length_b   1.000
_cell.length_c   1.000
_cell.angle_alpha   90.00
_cell.angle_beta   90.00
_cell.angle_gamma   90.00
#
_symmetry.space_group_name_H-M   'P 1'
#
loop_
_entity.id
_entity.type
_entity.pdbx_description
1 polymer ?
#
loop_
_entity_poly.entity_id
_entity_poly.type
_entity_poly.pdbx_seq_one_letter_code
_entity_poly.pdbx_strand_id
1 'polypeptide(L)'
;QMKPGSVVIDLAASQGGNCPLTEADQVVVKHGVTLVGYTNLATHVPADASALYARNLLDFLKLVIDGEARFQLNLEDDIVAA
;
A
#
# COMPACT_ATOMS: atom_id res chain seq x y z
N GLN A 1 18.43 -13.37 -19.16
CA GLN A 1 18.54 -11.90 -19.08
C GLN A 1 17.29 -11.29 -19.71
N MET A 2 16.78 -10.20 -19.15
CA MET A 2 15.67 -9.46 -19.74
C MET A 2 16.14 -8.69 -20.97
N LYS A 3 15.22 -8.36 -21.88
CA LYS A 3 15.54 -7.56 -23.06
C LYS A 3 15.79 -6.10 -22.66
N PRO A 4 16.74 -5.37 -23.29
CA PRO A 4 16.88 -3.94 -23.08
C PRO A 4 15.55 -3.20 -23.34
N GLY A 5 15.23 -2.23 -22.48
CA GLY A 5 13.95 -1.52 -22.47
C GLY A 5 12.84 -2.19 -21.64
N SER A 6 13.11 -3.37 -21.06
CA SER A 6 12.17 -3.98 -20.10
C SER A 6 12.07 -3.15 -18.82
N VAL A 7 10.93 -3.27 -18.12
CA VAL A 7 10.68 -2.59 -16.85
C VAL A 7 10.31 -3.61 -15.78
N VAL A 8 10.89 -3.47 -14.59
CA VAL A 8 10.52 -4.19 -13.37
C VAL A 8 9.97 -3.17 -12.37
N ILE A 9 8.77 -3.41 -11.87
CA ILE A 9 8.17 -2.62 -10.80
C ILE A 9 8.16 -3.48 -9.55
N ASP A 10 8.96 -3.11 -8.55
CA ASP A 10 9.13 -3.89 -7.34
C ASP A 10 8.26 -3.32 -6.21
N LEU A 11 7.09 -3.92 -6.02
CA LEU A 11 6.14 -3.51 -4.99
C LEU A 11 6.63 -3.79 -3.56
N ALA A 12 7.69 -4.57 -3.40
CA ALA A 12 8.26 -4.92 -2.09
C ALA A 12 9.49 -4.06 -1.73
N ALA A 13 9.77 -3.00 -2.47
CA ALA A 13 10.96 -2.16 -2.27
C ALA A 13 11.12 -1.63 -0.84
N SER A 14 10.02 -1.38 -0.13
CA SER A 14 10.01 -0.93 1.27
C SER A 14 10.47 -2.00 2.27
N GLN A 15 10.41 -3.28 1.90
CA GLN A 15 10.69 -4.44 2.76
C GLN A 15 11.97 -5.18 2.31
N GLY A 16 12.88 -4.49 1.64
CA GLY A 16 14.13 -5.05 1.11
C GLY A 16 14.08 -5.43 -0.38
N GLY A 17 12.89 -5.45 -1.00
CA GLY A 17 12.71 -5.67 -2.44
C GLY A 17 12.74 -7.14 -2.85
N ASN A 18 11.94 -7.49 -3.87
CA ASN A 18 12.00 -8.80 -4.52
C ASN A 18 13.16 -8.88 -5.54
N CYS A 19 13.56 -7.74 -6.11
CA CYS A 19 14.67 -7.66 -7.04
C CYS A 19 15.91 -7.11 -6.31
N PRO A 20 17.00 -7.90 -6.20
CA PRO A 20 18.20 -7.48 -5.46
C PRO A 20 18.89 -6.20 -5.95
N LEU A 21 18.56 -5.76 -7.17
CA LEU A 21 19.10 -4.54 -7.78
C LEU A 21 18.15 -3.33 -7.64
N THR A 22 16.97 -3.51 -7.03
CA THR A 22 16.05 -2.43 -6.70
C THR A 22 16.69 -1.51 -5.67
N GLU A 23 16.57 -0.20 -5.89
CA GLU A 23 16.97 0.83 -4.94
C GLU A 23 15.68 1.52 -4.46
N ALA A 24 15.42 1.49 -3.14
CA ALA A 24 14.21 2.05 -2.56
C ALA A 24 14.07 3.53 -2.89
N ASP A 25 12.86 3.93 -3.26
CA ASP A 25 12.45 5.28 -3.68
C ASP A 25 13.19 5.84 -4.91
N GLN A 26 13.76 4.95 -5.73
CA GLN A 26 14.44 5.33 -6.95
C GLN A 26 13.90 4.60 -8.18
N VAL A 27 14.14 5.23 -9.34
CA VAL A 27 14.01 4.58 -10.65
C VAL A 27 15.39 4.54 -11.27
N VAL A 28 15.95 3.33 -11.38
CA VAL A 28 17.33 3.12 -11.86
C VAL A 28 17.34 2.24 -13.08
N VAL A 29 18.32 2.41 -13.96
CA VAL A 29 18.54 1.51 -15.10
C VAL A 29 19.77 0.65 -14.83
N LYS A 30 19.62 -0.67 -14.85
CA LYS A 30 20.73 -1.63 -14.70
C LYS A 30 20.66 -2.64 -15.85
N HIS A 31 21.77 -2.84 -16.55
CA HIS A 31 21.86 -3.80 -17.67
C HIS A 31 20.79 -3.58 -18.76
N GLY A 32 20.39 -2.32 -19.01
CA GLY A 32 19.35 -1.97 -19.98
C GLY A 32 17.91 -2.20 -19.51
N VAL A 33 17.68 -2.55 -18.25
CA VAL A 33 16.36 -2.74 -17.63
C VAL A 33 16.09 -1.61 -16.66
N THR A 34 14.90 -1.00 -16.74
CA THR A 34 14.46 0.00 -15.76
C THR A 34 13.86 -0.71 -14.54
N LEU A 35 14.36 -0.39 -13.36
CA LEU A 35 13.89 -0.90 -12.07
C LEU A 35 13.22 0.25 -11.33
N VAL A 36 11.94 0.09 -11.00
CA VAL A 36 11.12 1.07 -10.27
C VAL A 36 10.95 0.57 -8.84
N GLY A 37 11.51 1.31 -7.89
CA GLY A 37 11.54 0.96 -6.46
C GLY A 37 10.78 1.92 -5.55
N TYR A 38 9.76 2.63 -6.04
CA TYR A 38 8.94 3.51 -5.19
C TYR A 38 8.31 2.74 -4.02
N THR A 39 8.54 3.20 -2.80
CA THR A 39 8.04 2.53 -1.58
C THR A 39 6.59 2.92 -1.25
N ASN A 40 6.11 4.03 -1.80
CA ASN A 40 4.75 4.52 -1.60
C ASN A 40 4.06 4.77 -2.96
N LEU A 41 3.59 3.70 -3.60
CA LEU A 41 2.88 3.83 -4.87
C LEU A 41 1.52 4.52 -4.74
N ALA A 42 0.89 4.47 -3.56
CA ALA A 42 -0.40 5.09 -3.30
C ALA A 42 -0.34 6.62 -3.48
N THR A 43 0.81 7.27 -3.21
CA THR A 43 0.97 8.72 -3.43
C THR A 43 0.98 9.12 -4.90
N HIS A 44 1.12 8.18 -5.83
CA HIS A 44 1.00 8.46 -7.27
C HIS A 44 -0.45 8.46 -7.78
N VAL A 45 -1.40 7.98 -6.96
CA VAL A 45 -2.85 8.02 -7.21
C VAL A 45 -3.59 8.51 -5.94
N PRO A 46 -3.25 9.70 -5.42
CA PRO A 46 -3.59 10.09 -4.06
C PRO A 46 -5.09 10.30 -3.83
N ALA A 47 -5.83 10.76 -4.85
CA ALA A 47 -7.28 10.97 -4.75
C ALA A 47 -8.03 9.64 -4.51
N ASP A 48 -7.77 8.64 -5.36
CA ASP A 48 -8.41 7.33 -5.26
C ASP A 48 -7.94 6.56 -4.03
N ALA A 49 -6.64 6.59 -3.74
CA ALA A 49 -6.09 5.95 -2.55
C ALA A 49 -6.72 6.51 -1.26
N SER A 50 -6.88 7.84 -1.18
CA SER A 50 -7.52 8.50 -0.03
C SER A 50 -9.01 8.15 0.07
N ALA A 51 -9.74 8.13 -1.05
CA ALA A 51 -11.16 7.80 -1.06
C ALA A 51 -11.42 6.35 -0.61
N LEU A 52 -10.63 5.40 -1.10
CA LEU A 52 -10.73 3.99 -0.70
C LEU A 52 -10.34 3.79 0.77
N TYR A 53 -9.26 4.44 1.23
CA TYR A 53 -8.86 4.36 2.63
C TYR A 53 -9.90 4.97 3.58
N ALA A 54 -10.46 6.14 3.24
CA ALA A 54 -11.53 6.76 4.00
C ALA A 54 -12.78 5.88 4.09
N ARG A 55 -13.10 5.14 3.01
CA ARG A 55 -14.19 4.18 3.02
C ARG A 55 -13.93 3.02 4.00
N ASN A 56 -12.73 2.45 3.99
CA ASN A 56 -12.34 1.40 4.94
C ASN A 56 -12.44 1.89 6.38
N LEU A 57 -11.95 3.11 6.67
CA LEU A 57 -12.06 3.71 8.00
C LEU A 57 -13.53 3.89 8.41
N LEU A 58 -14.38 4.42 7.51
CA LEU A 58 -15.81 4.59 7.78
C LEU A 58 -16.50 3.24 8.05
N ASP A 59 -16.16 2.20 7.29
CA ASP A 59 -16.74 0.88 7.49
C ASP A 59 -16.30 0.25 8.80
N PHE A 60 -15.04 0.44 9.23
CA PHE A 60 -14.59 0.06 10.57
C PHE A 60 -15.30 0.86 11.67
N LEU A 61 -15.46 2.17 11.50
CA LEU A 61 -16.14 3.02 12.48
C LEU A 61 -17.59 2.59 12.75
N LYS A 62 -18.28 1.99 11.78
CA LYS A 62 -19.63 1.43 11.97
C LYS A 62 -19.66 0.24 12.93
N LEU A 63 -18.54 -0.43 13.17
CA LEU A 63 -18.43 -1.53 14.14
C LEU A 63 -18.21 -1.02 15.57
N VAL A 64 -17.61 0.17 15.72
CA VAL A 64 -17.19 0.73 17.02
C VAL A 64 -17.99 1.96 17.46
N ILE A 65 -18.94 2.42 16.63
CA ILE A 65 -19.86 3.51 16.95
C ILE A 65 -21.29 2.96 16.86
N ASP A 66 -22.03 3.06 17.96
CA ASP A 66 -23.41 2.58 18.03
C ASP A 66 -24.39 3.54 17.33
N GLY A 67 -25.67 3.15 17.25
CA GLY A 67 -26.72 3.97 16.65
C GLY A 67 -27.01 5.30 17.38
N GLU A 68 -26.50 5.48 18.59
CA GLU A 68 -26.58 6.71 19.38
C GLU A 68 -25.31 7.57 19.25
N ALA A 69 -24.43 7.25 18.29
CA ALA A 69 -23.15 7.90 18.07
C ALA A 69 -22.18 7.83 19.28
N ARG A 70 -22.31 6.80 20.11
CA ARG A 70 -21.39 6.54 21.23
C ARG A 70 -20.32 5.55 20.78
N PHE A 71 -19.09 5.80 21.24
CA PHE A 71 -18.01 4.85 21.06
C PHE A 71 -18.28 3.61 21.92
N GLN A 72 -18.39 2.45 21.28
CA GLN A 72 -18.60 1.16 21.89
C GLN A 72 -17.62 0.16 21.27
N LEU A 73 -16.65 -0.28 22.07
CA LEU A 73 -15.67 -1.26 21.62
C LEU A 73 -16.15 -2.67 21.95
N ASN A 74 -16.65 -3.40 20.95
CA ASN A 74 -16.99 -4.80 21.10
C ASN A 74 -15.77 -5.69 20.80
N LEU A 75 -15.04 -6.11 21.83
CA LEU A 75 -13.87 -6.99 21.67
C LEU A 75 -14.24 -8.45 21.34
N GLU A 76 -15.52 -8.80 21.33
CA GLU A 76 -15.99 -10.10 20.83
C GLU A 76 -16.19 -10.09 19.30
N ASP A 77 -16.10 -8.92 18.66
CA ASP A 77 -16.10 -8.81 17.20
C ASP A 77 -14.69 -9.08 16.66
N ASP A 78 -14.56 -10.09 15.79
CA ASP A 78 -13.28 -10.54 15.23
C ASP A 78 -12.53 -9.44 14.48
N ILE A 79 -13.23 -8.48 13.85
CA ILE A 79 -12.60 -7.37 13.11
C ILE A 79 -12.11 -6.30 14.09
N VAL A 80 -12.84 -6.07 15.18
CA VAL A 80 -12.46 -5.10 16.22
C VAL A 80 -11.28 -5.62 17.05
N ALA A 81 -11.16 -6.93 17.21
CA ALA A 81 -10.09 -7.58 17.97
C ALA A 81 -8.78 -7.82 17.20
N ALA A 82 -8.78 -7.68 15.86
CA ALA A 82 -7.67 -7.98 14.96
C ALA A 82 -6.51 -6.98 14.97
#